data_AF-A0A8H8RRJ8-F1
#
_entry.id   AF-A0A8H8RRJ8-F1
#
_cell.length_a   1.000
_cell.length_b   1.000
_cell.length_c   1.000
_cell.angle_alpha   90.00
_cell.angle_beta   90.00
_cell.angle_gamma   90.00
#
_symmetry.space_group_name_H-M   'P 1'
#
loop_
_entity.id
_entity.type
_entity.pdbx_description
1 polymer ?
#
loop_
_entity_poly.entity_id
_entity_poly.type
_entity_poly.pdbx_seq_one_letter_code
_entity_poly.pdbx_strand_id
1 'polypeptide(L)'
;MATQLTHNLQAGAQPPEAMEAPAAVAGISADEIALYDRQIRLWGVQAQEKIRNANILLITLRSLGNEVAKNLVLAGIHSLTIVDHEAVTEKDLGAQFFISEADIGTNRAEAAAPNIRKLNPRVDVVVDSSDIRGKGPDYFGAFDVVIATDLHPDSLVLINTATRVGHKPFYAAGVHGFYGFIFSDLIEHEYLVEREKSNRTTELKAETRTRAVVDVKEKKENGKHIELVTKRELYSTWFLASDAANLPAEYLRSNRRLKAVTPILSCFRALWDYVQLKDGKFPATSDDLRLFTTLATTKHKALGLPDVTMKAEVLRKFIQNLGAEIAPVTAVLGGQLAQDVINVLGARQQPIQNMVIFDGDTMEAPQFALHPEGALGEGLLPISVGAENGAAINGDTSMNGGGMKFQPDVIQV
;
A
#
# COMPACT_ATOMS: atom_id res chain seq x y z
N MET A 1 2.35 55.05 -53.20
CA MET A 1 2.91 53.72 -52.93
C MET A 1 3.75 53.86 -51.66
N ALA A 2 3.20 53.77 -50.44
CA ALA A 2 2.29 52.73 -49.96
C ALA A 2 2.93 51.35 -50.24
N THR A 3 3.21 50.47 -49.29
CA THR A 3 2.34 50.05 -48.19
C THR A 3 3.13 49.04 -47.33
N GLN A 4 2.83 49.01 -46.02
CA GLN A 4 3.07 47.90 -45.09
C GLN A 4 4.52 47.55 -44.69
N LEU A 5 4.97 48.09 -43.56
CA LEU A 5 5.59 47.33 -42.47
C LEU A 5 5.64 48.17 -41.18
N THR A 6 4.52 48.82 -40.87
CA THR A 6 4.27 49.47 -39.58
C THR A 6 2.86 49.11 -39.16
N HIS A 7 2.70 48.00 -38.47
CA HIS A 7 1.54 47.80 -37.61
C HIS A 7 1.86 46.80 -36.51
N ASN A 8 1.50 47.20 -35.29
CA ASN A 8 1.37 46.39 -34.08
C ASN A 8 2.57 46.40 -33.12
N LEU A 9 2.95 47.59 -32.69
CA LEU A 9 3.59 47.83 -31.39
C LEU A 9 2.77 48.86 -30.60
N GLN A 10 1.50 48.52 -30.34
CA GLN A 10 0.63 49.21 -29.38
C GLN A 10 -0.59 48.34 -29.09
N ALA A 11 -0.44 47.39 -28.17
CA ALA A 11 -1.56 46.81 -27.45
C ALA A 11 -1.08 46.66 -26.00
N GLY A 12 -1.68 47.46 -25.11
CA GLY A 12 -1.35 47.46 -23.70
C GLY A 12 -1.58 46.08 -23.09
N ALA A 13 -0.56 45.56 -22.42
CA ALA A 13 -0.72 44.42 -21.53
C ALA A 13 -1.52 44.90 -20.31
N GLN A 14 -2.82 44.58 -20.27
CA GLN A 14 -3.55 44.59 -19.02
C GLN A 14 -2.89 43.58 -18.06
N PRO A 15 -2.72 43.93 -16.77
CA PRO A 15 -2.30 42.95 -15.79
C PRO A 15 -3.32 41.80 -15.74
N PRO A 16 -2.88 40.56 -15.50
CA PRO A 16 -3.79 39.43 -15.41
C PRO A 16 -4.84 39.71 -14.34
N GLU A 17 -6.12 39.61 -14.72
CA GLU A 17 -7.23 39.70 -13.79
C GLU A 17 -6.97 38.73 -12.63
N ALA A 18 -6.99 39.26 -11.41
CA ALA A 18 -6.94 38.46 -10.20
C ALA A 18 -8.15 37.51 -10.24
N MET A 19 -7.89 36.22 -10.45
CA MET A 19 -8.91 35.18 -10.29
C MET A 19 -9.50 35.32 -8.89
N GLU A 20 -10.81 35.57 -8.82
CA GLU A 20 -11.57 35.54 -7.58
C GLU A 20 -11.27 34.25 -6.82
N ALA A 21 -10.94 34.39 -5.54
CA ALA A 21 -10.77 33.27 -4.62
C ALA A 21 -12.06 32.45 -4.62
N PRO A 22 -12.00 31.11 -4.76
CA PRO A 22 -13.20 30.29 -4.76
C PRO A 22 -13.92 30.45 -3.42
N ALA A 23 -15.21 30.78 -3.49
CA ALA A 23 -16.10 30.91 -2.34
C ALA A 23 -16.00 29.65 -1.46
N ALA A 24 -16.05 29.84 -0.14
CA ALA A 24 -15.98 28.76 0.84
C ALA A 24 -16.94 27.62 0.47
N VAL A 25 -16.38 26.52 -0.05
CA VAL A 25 -17.13 25.29 -0.31
C VAL A 25 -17.28 24.59 1.03
N ALA A 26 -18.50 24.13 1.32
CA ALA A 26 -18.96 23.67 2.63
C ALA A 26 -17.87 22.99 3.47
N GLY A 27 -17.51 23.62 4.59
CA GLY A 27 -16.64 23.04 5.62
C GLY A 27 -15.14 23.30 5.49
N ILE A 28 -14.62 23.87 4.39
CA ILE A 28 -13.19 24.21 4.25
C ILE A 28 -12.99 25.71 4.47
N SER A 29 -12.16 26.08 5.45
CA SER A 29 -11.85 27.48 5.73
C SER A 29 -11.11 28.13 4.55
N ALA A 30 -11.25 29.44 4.37
CA ALA A 30 -10.58 30.16 3.28
C ALA A 30 -9.04 29.98 3.31
N ASP A 31 -8.47 29.92 4.51
CA ASP A 31 -7.03 29.68 4.71
C ASP A 31 -6.60 28.27 4.28
N GLU A 32 -7.44 27.26 4.51
CA GLU A 32 -7.19 25.89 4.04
C GLU A 32 -7.34 25.77 2.52
N ILE A 33 -8.33 26.44 1.94
CA ILE A 33 -8.50 26.51 0.47
C ILE A 33 -7.24 27.12 -0.15
N ALA A 34 -6.72 28.21 0.41
CA ALA A 34 -5.49 28.84 -0.08
C ALA A 34 -4.26 27.94 0.06
N LEU A 35 -4.11 27.24 1.19
CA LEU A 35 -3.00 26.31 1.43
C LEU A 35 -3.01 25.12 0.46
N TYR A 36 -4.19 24.54 0.23
CA TYR A 36 -4.37 23.36 -0.60
C TYR A 36 -4.80 23.69 -2.04
N ASP A 37 -4.78 24.95 -2.46
CA ASP A 37 -5.29 25.37 -3.78
C ASP A 37 -4.70 24.54 -4.93
N ARG A 38 -3.37 24.34 -4.92
CA ARG A 38 -2.68 23.51 -5.94
C ARG A 38 -3.12 22.04 -5.92
N GLN A 39 -3.38 21.51 -4.73
CA GLN A 39 -3.80 20.12 -4.53
C GLN A 39 -5.27 19.94 -4.95
N ILE A 40 -6.14 20.86 -4.52
CA ILE A 40 -7.56 20.92 -4.90
C ILE A 40 -7.72 21.04 -6.42
N ARG A 41 -6.88 21.80 -7.11
CA ARG A 41 -6.89 21.88 -8.59
C ARG A 41 -6.58 20.55 -9.27
N LEU A 42 -5.84 19.66 -8.60
CA LEU A 42 -5.43 18.38 -9.17
C LEU A 42 -6.51 17.29 -8.97
N TRP A 43 -7.01 17.13 -7.74
CA TRP A 43 -7.95 16.04 -7.40
C TRP A 43 -9.37 16.48 -7.05
N GLY A 44 -9.62 17.79 -7.01
CA GLY A 44 -10.94 18.37 -6.73
C GLY A 44 -11.26 18.50 -5.25
N VAL A 45 -12.22 19.38 -4.95
CA VAL A 45 -12.61 19.72 -3.57
C VAL A 45 -13.13 18.51 -2.79
N GLN A 46 -13.96 17.67 -3.42
CA GLN A 46 -14.53 16.48 -2.78
C GLN A 46 -13.46 15.47 -2.35
N ALA A 47 -12.39 15.30 -3.13
CA ALA A 47 -11.29 14.43 -2.75
C ALA A 47 -10.52 15.02 -1.56
N GLN A 48 -10.25 16.34 -1.58
CA GLN A 48 -9.61 17.03 -0.46
C GLN A 48 -10.42 16.92 0.84
N GLU A 49 -11.76 17.02 0.76
CA GLU A 49 -12.63 16.87 1.93
C GLU A 49 -12.51 15.47 2.55
N LYS A 50 -12.47 14.40 1.73
CA LYS A 50 -12.24 13.04 2.20
C LYS A 50 -10.86 12.89 2.85
N ILE A 51 -9.82 13.41 2.21
CA ILE A 51 -8.44 13.39 2.74
C ILE A 51 -8.41 14.06 4.12
N ARG A 52 -9.00 15.26 4.25
CA ARG A 52 -9.01 16.04 5.49
C ARG A 52 -9.76 15.39 6.65
N ASN A 53 -10.66 14.45 6.37
CA ASN A 53 -11.38 13.71 7.40
C ASN A 53 -10.73 12.36 7.74
N ALA A 54 -9.66 11.98 7.05
CA ALA A 54 -9.05 10.65 7.18
C ALA A 54 -8.10 10.54 8.38
N ASN A 55 -8.28 9.47 9.16
CA ASN A 55 -7.42 9.06 10.26
C ASN A 55 -6.48 7.95 9.80
N ILE A 56 -5.17 8.19 9.86
CA ILE A 56 -4.17 7.24 9.35
C ILE A 56 -3.37 6.67 10.52
N LEU A 57 -3.22 5.35 10.53
CA LEU A 57 -2.28 4.65 11.40
C LEU A 57 -0.99 4.35 10.63
N LEU A 58 0.13 4.82 11.15
CA LEU A 58 1.47 4.51 10.65
C LEU A 58 2.24 3.72 11.70
N ILE A 59 2.65 2.50 11.36
CA ILE A 59 3.33 1.57 12.25
C ILE A 59 4.80 1.50 11.84
N THR A 60 5.68 1.69 12.83
CA THR A 60 7.12 1.89 12.73
C THR A 60 7.47 3.23 12.07
N LEU A 61 8.28 4.06 12.72
CA LEU A 61 8.68 5.36 12.20
C LEU A 61 10.18 5.41 11.87
N ARG A 62 10.61 4.60 10.89
CA ARG A 62 11.98 4.67 10.34
C ARG A 62 12.07 5.65 9.16
N SER A 63 13.15 5.63 8.38
CA SER A 63 13.30 6.57 7.24
C SER A 63 12.15 6.49 6.22
N LEU A 64 11.64 5.29 5.90
CA LEU A 64 10.48 5.13 5.04
C LEU A 64 9.22 5.73 5.69
N GLY A 65 8.98 5.42 6.96
CA GLY A 65 7.88 6.00 7.74
C GLY A 65 7.92 7.52 7.79
N ASN A 66 9.11 8.13 7.91
CA ASN A 66 9.28 9.58 7.88
C ASN A 66 8.83 10.20 6.55
N GLU A 67 9.16 9.56 5.43
CA GLU A 67 8.74 10.01 4.11
C GLU A 67 7.23 9.88 3.93
N VAL A 68 6.62 8.77 4.38
CA VAL A 68 5.17 8.59 4.37
C VAL A 68 4.49 9.65 5.24
N ALA A 69 4.93 9.83 6.49
CA ALA A 69 4.39 10.80 7.44
C ALA A 69 4.46 12.23 6.88
N LYS A 70 5.62 12.63 6.35
CA LYS A 70 5.83 13.93 5.72
C LYS A 70 4.80 14.19 4.63
N ASN A 71 4.65 13.27 3.68
CA ASN A 71 3.78 13.45 2.53
C ASN A 71 2.30 13.48 2.93
N LEU A 72 1.87 12.60 3.85
CA LEU A 72 0.47 12.57 4.32
C LEU A 72 0.10 13.82 5.13
N VAL A 73 0.98 14.27 6.02
CA VAL A 73 0.75 15.47 6.84
C VAL A 73 0.69 16.74 5.96
N LEU A 74 1.55 16.84 4.95
CA LEU A 74 1.52 17.94 3.98
C LEU A 74 0.30 17.88 3.03
N ALA A 75 -0.25 16.69 2.78
CA ALA A 75 -1.50 16.51 2.05
C ALA A 75 -2.74 16.94 2.86
N GLY A 76 -2.58 17.10 4.18
CA GLY A 76 -3.62 17.63 5.05
C GLY A 76 -4.67 16.61 5.46
N ILE A 77 -4.24 15.41 5.86
CA ILE A 77 -5.11 14.42 6.51
C ILE A 77 -5.69 14.93 7.85
N HIS A 78 -6.69 14.26 8.43
CA HIS A 78 -7.21 14.66 9.75
C HIS A 78 -6.17 14.40 10.84
N SER A 79 -5.76 13.13 10.96
CA SER A 79 -4.86 12.69 12.01
C SER A 79 -3.88 11.63 11.51
N LEU A 80 -2.67 11.68 12.05
CA LEU A 80 -1.64 10.67 11.90
C LEU A 80 -1.31 10.10 13.29
N THR A 81 -1.75 8.87 13.55
CA THR A 81 -1.30 8.11 14.73
C THR A 81 -0.06 7.31 14.36
N ILE A 82 1.02 7.51 15.10
CA ILE A 82 2.30 6.84 14.89
C ILE A 82 2.52 5.85 16.02
N VAL A 83 2.66 4.56 15.67
CA VAL A 83 3.00 3.50 16.62
C VAL A 83 4.43 3.07 16.40
N ASP A 84 5.32 3.35 17.35
CA ASP A 84 6.69 2.83 17.37
C ASP A 84 7.13 2.68 18.83
N HIS A 85 7.58 1.49 19.20
CA HIS A 85 8.04 1.19 20.56
C HIS A 85 9.56 1.29 20.72
N GLU A 86 10.28 1.45 19.61
CA GLU A 86 11.74 1.48 19.61
C GLU A 86 12.28 2.86 20.00
N ALA A 87 13.47 2.86 20.59
CA ALA A 87 14.21 4.08 20.88
C ALA A 87 15.01 4.56 19.67
N VAL A 88 15.32 5.85 19.63
CA VAL A 88 16.28 6.42 18.68
C VAL A 88 17.67 5.83 18.93
N THR A 89 18.29 5.35 17.86
CA THR A 89 19.68 4.87 17.84
C THR A 89 20.53 5.69 16.88
N GLU A 90 21.86 5.60 16.97
CA GLU A 90 22.78 6.28 16.04
C GLU A 90 22.51 5.93 14.57
N LYS A 91 22.04 4.70 14.29
CA LYS A 91 21.72 4.24 12.93
C LYS A 91 20.59 5.04 12.30
N ASP A 92 19.66 5.51 13.13
CA ASP A 92 18.48 6.25 12.68
C ASP A 92 18.88 7.63 12.12
N LEU A 93 19.92 8.27 12.67
CA LEU A 93 20.38 9.61 12.27
C LEU A 93 20.84 9.71 10.81
N GLY A 94 21.26 8.59 10.21
CA GLY A 94 21.74 8.57 8.83
C GLY A 94 20.65 8.73 7.76
N ALA A 95 19.40 8.40 8.11
CA ALA A 95 18.28 8.39 7.16
C ALA A 95 17.00 9.05 7.69
N GLN A 96 16.93 9.40 8.98
CA GLN A 96 15.77 10.06 9.59
C GLN A 96 16.00 11.55 9.80
N PHE A 97 15.17 12.37 9.16
CA PHE A 97 15.31 13.83 9.18
C PHE A 97 14.41 14.55 10.20
N PHE A 98 13.59 13.83 10.97
CA PHE A 98 12.76 14.41 12.04
C PHE A 98 13.38 14.32 13.43
N ILE A 99 14.52 13.66 13.58
CA ILE A 99 15.23 13.44 14.84
C ILE A 99 16.66 13.95 14.73
N SER A 100 17.33 14.06 15.87
CA SER A 100 18.70 14.56 16.00
C SER A 100 19.51 13.71 16.98
N GLU A 101 20.82 13.94 17.06
CA GLU A 101 21.71 13.27 18.01
C GLU A 101 21.27 13.45 19.48
N ALA A 102 20.61 14.58 19.79
CA ALA A 102 20.09 14.86 21.14
C ALA A 102 18.92 13.94 21.52
N ASP A 103 18.29 13.28 20.55
CA ASP A 103 17.12 12.43 20.78
C ASP A 103 17.49 10.96 21.04
N ILE A 104 18.77 10.58 20.93
CA ILE A 104 19.23 9.20 21.16
C ILE A 104 18.76 8.69 22.53
N GLY A 105 18.16 7.49 22.53
CA GLY A 105 17.63 6.84 23.72
C GLY A 105 16.20 7.24 24.10
N THR A 106 15.62 8.27 23.47
CA THR A 106 14.19 8.58 23.59
C THR A 106 13.37 7.74 22.62
N ASN A 107 12.06 7.59 22.85
CA ASN A 107 11.19 6.88 21.91
C ASN A 107 11.18 7.59 20.54
N ARG A 108 11.31 6.80 19.47
CA ARG A 108 11.49 7.34 18.12
C ARG A 108 10.30 8.16 17.63
N ALA A 109 9.08 7.69 17.85
CA ALA A 109 7.88 8.41 17.45
C ALA A 109 7.68 9.69 18.27
N GLU A 110 7.95 9.63 19.58
CA GLU A 110 7.89 10.80 20.47
C GLU A 110 8.91 11.88 20.07
N ALA A 111 10.14 11.49 19.73
CA ALA A 111 11.18 12.40 19.27
C ALA A 111 10.84 13.09 17.95
N ALA A 112 10.26 12.36 17.00
CA ALA A 112 9.93 12.88 15.68
C ALA A 112 8.66 13.75 15.66
N ALA A 113 7.68 13.45 16.52
CA ALA A 113 6.36 14.08 16.49
C ALA A 113 6.36 15.63 16.53
N PRO A 114 7.19 16.33 17.33
CA PRO A 114 7.29 17.78 17.29
C PRO A 114 7.64 18.34 15.91
N ASN A 115 8.54 17.68 15.17
CA ASN A 115 8.95 18.13 13.84
C ASN A 115 7.92 17.76 12.77
N ILE A 116 7.21 16.64 12.92
CA ILE A 116 6.07 16.27 12.06
C ILE A 116 4.93 17.30 12.22
N ARG A 117 4.56 17.67 13.45
CA ARG A 117 3.51 18.67 13.71
C ARG A 117 3.82 20.05 13.10
N LYS A 118 5.10 20.43 13.02
CA LYS A 118 5.52 21.70 12.39
C LYS A 118 5.22 21.74 10.89
N LEU A 119 5.15 20.58 10.21
CA LEU A 119 4.84 20.54 8.77
C LEU A 119 3.44 21.05 8.48
N ASN A 120 2.48 20.69 9.33
CA ASN A 120 1.10 21.13 9.19
C ASN A 120 0.38 21.13 10.56
N PRO A 121 0.26 22.29 11.21
CA PRO A 121 -0.41 22.41 12.52
C PRO A 121 -1.90 22.04 12.54
N ARG A 122 -2.51 21.78 11.38
CA ARG A 122 -3.91 21.37 11.25
C ARG A 122 -4.10 19.86 11.34
N VAL A 123 -3.02 19.08 11.23
CA VAL A 123 -3.06 17.62 11.33
C VAL A 123 -2.81 17.22 12.78
N ASP A 124 -3.68 16.41 13.35
CA ASP A 124 -3.47 15.87 14.68
C ASP A 124 -2.44 14.73 14.63
N VAL A 125 -1.27 14.93 15.26
CA VAL A 125 -0.22 13.91 15.30
C VAL A 125 -0.21 13.29 16.69
N VAL A 126 -0.63 12.04 16.75
CA VAL A 126 -0.74 11.24 17.97
C VAL A 126 0.39 10.21 17.99
N VAL A 127 0.98 10.01 19.16
CA VAL A 127 2.04 9.01 19.36
C VAL A 127 1.54 7.93 20.31
N ASP A 128 1.76 6.68 19.91
CA ASP A 128 1.55 5.50 20.73
C ASP A 128 2.87 4.73 20.82
N SER A 129 3.57 4.86 21.94
CA SER A 129 4.90 4.28 22.16
C SER A 129 4.87 2.80 22.56
N SER A 130 3.71 2.14 22.46
CA SER A 130 3.59 0.71 22.76
C SER A 130 3.88 -0.18 21.56
N ASP A 131 4.15 -1.46 21.84
CA ASP A 131 4.41 -2.45 20.80
C ASP A 131 3.10 -2.82 20.06
N ILE A 132 3.11 -2.69 18.74
CA ILE A 132 1.98 -3.03 17.87
C ILE A 132 1.51 -4.48 18.06
N ARG A 133 2.41 -5.40 18.41
CA ARG A 133 2.09 -6.82 18.63
C ARG A 133 1.15 -7.05 19.81
N GLY A 134 1.04 -6.08 20.71
CA GLY A 134 0.09 -6.11 21.83
C GLY A 134 -1.31 -5.59 21.50
N LYS A 135 -1.56 -5.08 20.28
CA LYS A 135 -2.84 -4.49 19.89
C LYS A 135 -3.80 -5.53 19.34
N GLY A 136 -5.06 -5.47 19.78
CA GLY A 136 -6.15 -6.30 19.25
C GLY A 136 -6.78 -5.73 17.97
N PRO A 137 -7.64 -6.50 17.29
CA PRO A 137 -8.28 -6.09 16.03
C PRO A 137 -9.02 -4.74 16.11
N ASP A 138 -9.71 -4.47 17.22
CA ASP A 138 -10.49 -3.25 17.43
C ASP A 138 -9.63 -1.98 17.35
N TYR A 139 -8.34 -2.07 17.69
CA TYR A 139 -7.41 -0.94 17.58
C TYR A 139 -7.31 -0.44 16.13
N PHE A 140 -7.21 -1.37 15.18
CA PHE A 140 -7.09 -1.03 13.76
C PHE A 140 -8.40 -0.49 13.17
N GLY A 141 -9.54 -0.88 13.74
CA GLY A 141 -10.88 -0.43 13.32
C GLY A 141 -11.13 1.08 13.47
N ALA A 142 -10.32 1.77 14.29
CA ALA A 142 -10.42 3.21 14.51
C ALA A 142 -9.87 4.07 13.35
N PHE A 143 -9.14 3.46 12.41
CA PHE A 143 -8.45 4.18 11.34
C PHE A 143 -9.11 3.97 9.98
N ASP A 144 -8.93 4.92 9.07
CA ASP A 144 -9.41 4.83 7.70
C ASP A 144 -8.41 4.09 6.80
N VAL A 145 -7.11 4.17 7.12
CA VAL A 145 -6.04 3.42 6.45
C VAL A 145 -4.98 3.02 7.48
N VAL A 146 -4.51 1.77 7.39
CA VAL A 146 -3.39 1.26 8.19
C VAL A 146 -2.17 1.02 7.32
N ILE A 147 -1.03 1.59 7.71
CA ILE A 147 0.24 1.47 7.00
C ILE A 147 1.27 0.86 7.94
N ALA A 148 1.80 -0.31 7.58
CA ALA A 148 2.86 -0.97 8.32
C ALA A 148 4.19 -0.91 7.55
N THR A 149 5.23 -0.39 8.19
CA THR A 149 6.57 -0.33 7.60
C THR A 149 7.58 -1.17 8.38
N ASP A 150 8.50 -1.81 7.66
CA ASP A 150 9.68 -2.49 8.20
C ASP A 150 9.37 -3.51 9.33
N LEU A 151 8.21 -4.15 9.29
CA LEU A 151 7.77 -5.18 10.25
C LEU A 151 8.11 -6.60 9.79
N HIS A 152 8.15 -7.51 10.77
CA HIS A 152 8.25 -8.94 10.52
C HIS A 152 7.05 -9.47 9.70
N PRO A 153 7.24 -10.42 8.77
CA PRO A 153 6.16 -10.99 7.96
C PRO A 153 4.95 -11.49 8.77
N ASP A 154 5.18 -12.15 9.92
CA ASP A 154 4.07 -12.61 10.78
C ASP A 154 3.23 -11.45 11.33
N SER A 155 3.86 -10.31 11.66
CA SER A 155 3.15 -9.11 12.10
C SER A 155 2.33 -8.52 10.95
N LEU A 156 2.87 -8.51 9.72
CA LEU A 156 2.13 -8.07 8.53
C LEU A 156 0.91 -8.95 8.26
N VAL A 157 1.02 -10.28 8.42
CA VAL A 157 -0.12 -11.21 8.29
C VAL A 157 -1.19 -10.92 9.34
N LEU A 158 -0.79 -10.76 10.61
CA LEU A 158 -1.73 -10.50 11.70
C LEU A 158 -2.46 -9.16 11.52
N ILE A 159 -1.71 -8.09 11.24
CA ILE A 159 -2.29 -6.75 11.03
C ILE A 159 -3.20 -6.76 9.81
N ASN A 160 -2.78 -7.32 8.69
CA ASN A 160 -3.62 -7.36 7.49
C ASN A 160 -4.91 -8.18 7.71
N THR A 161 -4.83 -9.26 8.48
CA THR A 161 -6.02 -10.03 8.86
C THR A 161 -6.96 -9.21 9.74
N ALA A 162 -6.41 -8.53 10.75
CA ALA A 162 -7.17 -7.65 11.65
C ALA A 162 -7.83 -6.48 10.90
N THR A 163 -7.12 -5.84 9.98
CA THR A 163 -7.66 -4.74 9.17
C THR A 163 -8.78 -5.25 8.27
N ARG A 164 -8.66 -6.44 7.69
CA ARG A 164 -9.77 -7.04 6.91
C ARG A 164 -11.01 -7.29 7.76
N VAL A 165 -10.87 -7.81 8.98
CA VAL A 165 -12.00 -7.98 9.92
C VAL A 165 -12.66 -6.63 10.24
N GLY A 166 -11.88 -5.56 10.34
CA GLY A 166 -12.37 -4.20 10.51
C GLY A 166 -12.80 -3.47 9.23
N HIS A 167 -12.79 -4.14 8.07
CA HIS A 167 -13.00 -3.56 6.73
C HIS A 167 -12.12 -2.32 6.46
N LYS A 168 -10.84 -2.38 6.85
CA LYS A 168 -9.87 -1.29 6.71
C LYS A 168 -8.83 -1.59 5.63
N PRO A 169 -8.59 -0.64 4.71
CA PRO A 169 -7.44 -0.65 3.82
C PRO A 169 -6.12 -0.83 4.56
N PHE A 170 -5.26 -1.66 4.00
CA PHE A 170 -3.94 -1.97 4.56
C PHE A 170 -2.83 -1.81 3.53
N TYR A 171 -1.72 -1.24 3.99
CA TYR A 171 -0.47 -1.18 3.25
C TYR A 171 0.66 -1.79 4.07
N ALA A 172 1.54 -2.52 3.39
CA ALA A 172 2.82 -2.94 3.95
C ALA A 172 3.95 -2.43 3.07
N ALA A 173 5.04 -1.95 3.65
CA ALA A 173 6.20 -1.53 2.87
C ALA A 173 7.51 -1.74 3.65
N GLY A 174 8.62 -1.78 2.93
CA GLY A 174 9.93 -1.90 3.56
C GLY A 174 11.07 -1.63 2.60
N VAL A 175 12.23 -1.28 3.16
CA VAL A 175 13.45 -0.95 2.40
C VAL A 175 14.65 -1.75 2.90
N HIS A 176 15.46 -2.22 1.95
CA HIS A 176 16.75 -2.86 2.16
C HIS A 176 17.74 -2.28 1.17
N GLY A 177 18.43 -1.22 1.60
CA GLY A 177 19.43 -0.49 0.82
C GLY A 177 18.85 0.07 -0.47
N PHE A 178 19.32 -0.43 -1.61
CA PHE A 178 18.84 -0.05 -2.94
C PHE A 178 17.52 -0.69 -3.36
N TYR A 179 16.92 -1.56 -2.53
CA TYR A 179 15.71 -2.30 -2.89
C TYR A 179 14.59 -2.01 -1.91
N GLY A 180 13.34 -2.12 -2.35
CA GLY A 180 12.19 -2.03 -1.45
C GLY A 180 10.91 -2.53 -2.09
N PHE A 181 9.85 -2.54 -1.30
CA PHE A 181 8.54 -2.97 -1.77
C PHE A 181 7.41 -2.13 -1.18
N ILE A 182 6.28 -2.09 -1.89
CA ILE A 182 4.99 -1.64 -1.37
C ILE A 182 3.98 -2.74 -1.68
N PHE A 183 3.18 -3.10 -0.70
CA PHE A 183 2.03 -3.95 -0.84
C PHE A 183 0.78 -3.19 -0.44
N SER A 184 -0.32 -3.44 -1.14
CA SER A 184 -1.64 -2.88 -0.87
C SER A 184 -2.69 -3.99 -0.79
N ASP A 185 -3.54 -3.93 0.22
CA ASP A 185 -4.77 -4.71 0.34
C ASP A 185 -5.91 -3.78 0.73
N LEU A 186 -6.68 -3.35 -0.27
CA LEU A 186 -7.84 -2.49 -0.07
C LEU A 186 -9.14 -3.29 0.08
N ILE A 187 -9.06 -4.62 0.17
CA ILE A 187 -10.20 -5.54 0.15
C ILE A 187 -10.95 -5.42 -1.19
N GLU A 188 -11.87 -4.46 -1.27
CA GLU A 188 -12.52 -4.00 -2.49
C GLU A 188 -12.44 -2.48 -2.54
N HIS A 189 -12.00 -1.91 -3.66
CA HIS A 189 -11.89 -0.47 -3.80
C HIS A 189 -12.54 0.01 -5.09
N GLU A 190 -13.50 0.92 -4.96
CA GLU A 190 -14.12 1.61 -6.09
C GLU A 190 -13.50 2.98 -6.31
N TYR A 191 -13.12 3.26 -7.55
CA TYR A 191 -12.60 4.55 -7.97
C TYR A 191 -13.28 5.03 -9.26
N LEU A 192 -13.35 6.34 -9.40
CA LEU A 192 -14.01 7.00 -10.51
C LEU A 192 -12.98 7.49 -11.54
N VAL A 193 -13.15 7.08 -12.79
CA VAL A 193 -12.37 7.58 -13.93
C VAL A 193 -13.25 8.50 -14.77
N GLU A 194 -12.83 9.76 -14.89
CA GLU A 194 -13.44 10.71 -15.82
C GLU A 194 -12.71 10.65 -17.16
N ARG A 195 -13.43 10.44 -18.27
CA ARG A 195 -12.85 10.44 -19.61
C ARG A 195 -13.83 10.94 -20.66
N GLU A 196 -13.32 11.46 -21.77
CA GLU A 196 -14.17 11.76 -22.93
C GLU A 196 -14.85 10.49 -23.42
N LYS A 197 -16.14 10.61 -23.76
CA LYS A 197 -16.95 9.48 -24.23
C LYS A 197 -16.33 8.88 -25.48
N SER A 198 -16.05 7.58 -25.42
CA SER A 198 -15.54 6.81 -26.55
C SER A 198 -16.68 6.44 -27.50
N ASN A 199 -16.34 6.22 -28.78
CA ASN A 199 -17.29 5.68 -29.77
C ASN A 199 -17.77 4.25 -29.43
N ARG A 200 -17.02 3.53 -28.59
CA ARG A 200 -17.39 2.21 -28.06
C ARG A 200 -18.07 2.39 -26.71
N THR A 201 -19.28 1.85 -26.58
CA THR A 201 -20.05 1.82 -25.32
C THR A 201 -19.26 1.12 -24.22
N THR A 202 -19.17 1.75 -23.05
CA THR A 202 -18.58 1.15 -21.86
C THR A 202 -19.57 0.15 -21.24
N GLU A 203 -19.22 -1.13 -21.21
CA GLU A 203 -20.06 -2.20 -20.64
C GLU A 203 -19.73 -2.44 -19.16
N LEU A 204 -20.76 -2.73 -18.36
CA LEU A 204 -20.61 -3.15 -16.96
C LEU A 204 -20.15 -4.62 -16.92
N LYS A 205 -18.84 -4.84 -16.93
CA LYS A 205 -18.25 -6.18 -16.91
C LYS A 205 -16.88 -6.22 -16.25
N ALA A 206 -16.43 -7.42 -15.94
CA ALA A 206 -15.04 -7.69 -15.56
C ALA A 206 -14.09 -7.35 -16.73
N GLU A 207 -13.10 -6.50 -16.47
CA GLU A 207 -12.00 -6.19 -17.40
C GLU A 207 -10.83 -7.15 -17.19
N THR A 208 -10.53 -7.46 -15.92
CA THR A 208 -9.52 -8.45 -15.51
C THR A 208 -10.10 -9.30 -14.38
N ARG A 209 -9.30 -10.21 -13.83
CA ARG A 209 -9.68 -10.98 -12.64
C ARG A 209 -9.86 -10.10 -11.39
N THR A 210 -9.10 -9.01 -11.28
CA THR A 210 -9.16 -8.09 -10.13
C THR A 210 -10.08 -6.91 -10.40
N ARG A 211 -10.32 -6.55 -11.66
CA ARG A 211 -11.00 -5.30 -12.05
C ARG A 211 -12.30 -5.52 -12.78
N ALA A 212 -13.33 -4.77 -12.39
CA ALA A 212 -14.59 -4.67 -13.12
C ALA A 212 -15.09 -3.23 -13.25
N VAL A 213 -15.81 -2.94 -14.33
CA VAL A 213 -16.63 -1.72 -14.43
C VAL A 213 -17.97 -2.00 -13.75
N VAL A 214 -18.34 -1.16 -12.78
CA VAL A 214 -19.54 -1.36 -11.95
C VAL A 214 -20.62 -0.30 -12.16
N ASP A 215 -20.24 0.91 -12.60
CA ASP A 215 -21.17 1.98 -12.92
C ASP A 215 -20.61 2.86 -14.04
N VAL A 216 -21.51 3.41 -14.88
CA VAL A 216 -21.18 4.36 -15.93
C VAL A 216 -22.24 5.45 -15.96
N LYS A 217 -21.82 6.68 -15.73
CA LYS A 217 -22.66 7.88 -15.83
C LYS A 217 -22.14 8.79 -16.93
N GLU A 218 -23.01 9.61 -17.49
CA GLU A 218 -22.64 10.59 -18.52
C GLU A 218 -22.94 11.99 -18.01
N LYS A 219 -22.00 12.92 -18.23
CA LYS A 219 -22.20 14.35 -18.05
C LYS A 219 -21.79 15.12 -19.30
N LYS A 220 -22.43 16.26 -19.54
CA LYS A 220 -22.02 17.19 -20.58
C LYS A 220 -21.32 18.38 -19.92
N GLU A 221 -20.06 18.59 -20.26
CA GLU A 221 -19.23 19.64 -19.67
C GLU A 221 -18.46 20.35 -20.79
N ASN A 222 -18.54 21.68 -20.85
CA ASN A 222 -17.90 22.50 -21.88
C ASN A 222 -18.16 22.02 -23.33
N GLY A 223 -19.37 21.53 -23.61
CA GLY A 223 -19.75 21.02 -24.93
C GLY A 223 -19.24 19.61 -25.26
N LYS A 224 -18.42 19.00 -24.40
CA LYS A 224 -17.94 17.62 -24.52
C LYS A 224 -18.83 16.66 -23.75
N HIS A 225 -18.97 15.44 -24.27
CA HIS A 225 -19.61 14.33 -23.58
C HIS A 225 -18.55 13.57 -22.77
N ILE A 226 -18.69 13.59 -21.45
CA ILE A 226 -17.76 12.94 -20.52
C ILE A 226 -18.47 11.73 -19.92
N GLU A 227 -17.77 10.59 -19.91
CA GLU A 227 -18.14 9.39 -19.16
C GLU A 227 -17.45 9.40 -17.80
N LEU A 228 -18.25 9.11 -16.79
CA LEU A 228 -17.88 8.90 -15.40
C LEU A 228 -17.96 7.38 -15.16
N VAL A 229 -16.82 6.70 -15.23
CA VAL A 229 -16.74 5.23 -15.15
C VAL A 229 -16.25 4.83 -13.76
N THR A 230 -17.12 4.23 -12.96
CA THR A 230 -16.73 3.64 -11.68
C THR A 230 -16.18 2.24 -11.92
N LYS A 231 -14.97 2.01 -11.43
CA LYS A 231 -14.28 0.73 -11.51
C LYS A 231 -14.04 0.21 -10.11
N ARG A 232 -14.19 -1.10 -9.93
CA ARG A 232 -13.87 -1.81 -8.69
C ARG A 232 -12.64 -2.68 -8.88
N GLU A 233 -11.75 -2.64 -7.90
CA GLU A 233 -10.57 -3.50 -7.78
C GLU A 233 -10.70 -4.42 -6.58
N LEU A 234 -10.29 -5.68 -6.74
CA LEU A 234 -10.33 -6.72 -5.72
C LEU A 234 -8.91 -7.08 -5.29
N TYR A 235 -8.72 -7.35 -4.00
CA TYR A 235 -7.42 -7.62 -3.41
C TYR A 235 -7.35 -8.98 -2.72
N SER A 236 -6.13 -9.50 -2.55
CA SER A 236 -5.83 -10.64 -1.68
C SER A 236 -5.00 -10.19 -0.48
N THR A 237 -5.02 -11.01 0.57
CA THR A 237 -4.21 -10.76 1.77
C THR A 237 -2.71 -10.80 1.47
N TRP A 238 -1.93 -10.19 2.37
CA TRP A 238 -0.47 -10.24 2.39
C TRP A 238 0.03 -11.68 2.30
N PHE A 239 -0.46 -12.56 3.17
CA PHE A 239 -0.05 -13.99 3.20
C PHE A 239 -0.16 -14.66 1.83
N LEU A 240 -1.27 -14.41 1.13
CA LEU A 240 -1.51 -14.98 -0.19
C LEU A 240 -0.65 -14.34 -1.28
N ALA A 241 -0.47 -13.02 -1.24
CA ALA A 241 0.30 -12.28 -2.24
C ALA A 241 1.83 -12.47 -2.09
N SER A 242 2.32 -12.55 -0.85
CA SER A 242 3.74 -12.63 -0.53
C SER A 242 4.34 -13.98 -0.87
N ASP A 243 3.56 -15.06 -0.83
CA ASP A 243 4.06 -16.42 -1.06
C ASP A 243 3.32 -17.18 -2.17
N ALA A 244 2.00 -17.34 -2.03
CA ALA A 244 1.21 -18.26 -2.86
C ALA A 244 0.86 -17.73 -4.26
N ALA A 245 0.90 -16.41 -4.47
CA ALA A 245 0.49 -15.82 -5.73
C ALA A 245 1.48 -16.09 -6.88
N ASN A 246 0.94 -16.35 -8.06
CA ASN A 246 1.71 -16.43 -9.31
C ASN A 246 1.75 -15.07 -10.01
N LEU A 247 2.63 -14.94 -11.00
CA LEU A 247 2.59 -13.80 -11.92
C LEU A 247 1.29 -13.82 -12.74
N PRO A 248 0.78 -12.64 -13.15
CA PRO A 248 -0.36 -12.56 -14.04
C PRO A 248 -0.15 -13.37 -15.34
N ALA A 249 -1.22 -13.95 -15.87
CA ALA A 249 -1.17 -14.86 -17.02
C ALA A 249 -0.51 -14.22 -18.25
N GLU A 250 -0.60 -12.90 -18.40
CA GLU A 250 0.02 -12.16 -19.49
C GLU A 250 1.55 -12.10 -19.43
N TYR A 251 2.18 -12.39 -18.27
CA TYR A 251 3.62 -12.61 -18.16
C TYR A 251 3.98 -14.03 -18.61
N LEU A 252 3.25 -15.03 -18.11
CA LEU A 252 3.50 -16.45 -18.38
C LEU A 252 3.40 -16.81 -19.87
N ARG A 253 2.63 -16.04 -20.66
CA ARG A 253 2.51 -16.21 -22.11
C ARG A 253 3.70 -15.67 -22.92
N SER A 254 4.64 -14.95 -22.30
CA SER A 254 5.74 -14.29 -23.01
C SER A 254 7.06 -14.40 -22.25
N ASN A 255 7.99 -15.18 -22.81
CA ASN A 255 9.36 -15.26 -22.29
C ASN A 255 10.06 -13.90 -22.20
N ARG A 256 9.72 -12.94 -23.08
CA ARG A 256 10.26 -11.57 -23.00
C ARG A 256 9.77 -10.86 -21.74
N ARG A 257 8.49 -11.00 -21.39
CA ARG A 257 7.92 -10.39 -20.18
C ARG A 257 8.45 -11.05 -18.92
N LEU A 258 8.60 -12.38 -18.91
CA LEU A 258 9.23 -13.09 -17.79
C LEU A 258 10.66 -12.62 -17.55
N LYS A 259 11.44 -12.41 -18.62
CA LYS A 259 12.81 -11.87 -18.50
C LYS A 259 12.87 -10.42 -18.01
N ALA A 260 11.78 -9.67 -18.13
CA ALA A 260 11.68 -8.28 -17.67
C ALA A 260 11.22 -8.17 -16.21
N VAL A 261 10.76 -9.26 -15.59
CA VAL A 261 10.44 -9.27 -14.16
C VAL A 261 11.75 -9.20 -13.38
N THR A 262 11.86 -8.21 -12.49
CA THR A 262 13.03 -8.09 -11.64
C THR A 262 13.18 -9.34 -10.73
N PRO A 263 14.37 -9.96 -10.66
CA PRO A 263 14.62 -11.07 -9.73
C PRO A 263 14.56 -10.63 -8.26
N ILE A 264 14.57 -9.32 -7.98
CA ILE A 264 14.41 -8.76 -6.64
C ILE A 264 13.08 -9.17 -6.00
N LEU A 265 12.01 -9.36 -6.80
CA LEU A 265 10.75 -9.93 -6.31
C LEU A 265 10.97 -11.31 -5.66
N SER A 266 11.73 -12.20 -6.31
CA SER A 266 12.04 -13.52 -5.76
C SER A 266 12.92 -13.43 -4.51
N CYS A 267 13.82 -12.44 -4.46
CA CYS A 267 14.69 -12.19 -3.31
C CYS A 267 13.89 -11.73 -2.10
N PHE A 268 12.90 -10.84 -2.27
CA PHE A 268 12.00 -10.42 -1.20
C PHE A 268 11.16 -11.58 -0.68
N ARG A 269 10.57 -12.41 -1.56
CA ARG A 269 9.84 -13.61 -1.14
C ARG A 269 10.72 -14.55 -0.32
N ALA A 270 11.95 -14.76 -0.75
CA ALA A 270 12.90 -15.59 0.00
C ALA A 270 13.33 -14.94 1.33
N LEU A 271 13.44 -13.62 1.37
CA LEU A 271 13.76 -12.88 2.60
C LEU A 271 12.65 -13.02 3.63
N TRP A 272 11.38 -12.85 3.23
CA TRP A 272 10.25 -12.99 4.15
C TRP A 272 10.19 -14.41 4.76
N ASP A 273 10.34 -15.45 3.93
CA ASP A 273 10.47 -16.84 4.42
C ASP A 273 11.68 -17.02 5.34
N TYR A 274 12.85 -16.51 4.94
CA TYR A 274 14.09 -16.69 5.71
C TYR A 274 13.98 -16.05 7.08
N VAL A 275 13.49 -14.81 7.14
CA VAL A 275 13.36 -14.04 8.39
C VAL A 275 12.34 -14.71 9.31
N GLN A 276 11.25 -15.27 8.77
CA GLN A 276 10.30 -16.07 9.54
C GLN A 276 10.94 -17.36 10.09
N LEU A 277 11.73 -18.07 9.29
CA LEU A 277 12.44 -19.29 9.71
C LEU A 277 13.58 -19.03 10.71
N LYS A 278 14.12 -17.81 10.75
CA LYS A 278 15.30 -17.43 11.54
C LYS A 278 15.00 -16.40 12.62
N ASP A 279 13.72 -16.23 12.97
CA ASP A 279 13.26 -15.37 14.06
C ASP A 279 13.79 -13.93 13.93
N GLY A 280 13.50 -13.29 12.79
CA GLY A 280 13.86 -11.89 12.55
C GLY A 280 15.29 -11.66 12.02
N LYS A 281 16.16 -12.68 12.01
CA LYS A 281 17.58 -12.50 11.64
C LYS A 281 17.78 -12.45 10.13
N PHE A 282 18.77 -11.67 9.69
CA PHE A 282 19.23 -11.64 8.29
C PHE A 282 20.35 -12.64 8.01
N PRO A 283 20.51 -13.11 6.77
CA PRO A 283 21.60 -13.99 6.37
C PRO A 283 22.97 -13.34 6.62
N ALA A 284 23.82 -13.99 7.41
CA ALA A 284 25.17 -13.47 7.72
C ALA A 284 26.28 -14.51 7.56
N THR A 285 25.99 -15.79 7.79
CA THR A 285 26.99 -16.88 7.70
C THR A 285 26.99 -17.56 6.34
N SER A 286 28.03 -18.33 6.03
CA SER A 286 28.08 -19.11 4.79
C SER A 286 26.92 -20.10 4.63
N ASP A 287 26.43 -20.68 5.73
CA ASP A 287 25.28 -21.59 5.70
C ASP A 287 23.97 -20.82 5.48
N ASP A 288 23.85 -19.61 6.04
CA ASP A 288 22.71 -18.74 5.76
C ASP A 288 22.65 -18.34 4.29
N LEU A 289 23.79 -18.02 3.69
CA LEU A 289 23.86 -17.68 2.26
C LEU A 289 23.41 -18.85 1.37
N ARG A 290 23.78 -20.09 1.74
CA ARG A 290 23.32 -21.30 1.04
C ARG A 290 21.82 -21.46 1.16
N LEU A 291 21.28 -21.37 2.38
CA LEU A 291 19.84 -21.48 2.63
C LEU A 291 19.06 -20.39 1.87
N PHE A 292 19.49 -19.14 1.95
CA PHE A 292 18.86 -18.03 1.24
C PHE A 292 18.89 -18.24 -0.28
N THR A 293 20.01 -18.71 -0.83
CA THR A 293 20.13 -19.03 -2.27
C THR A 293 19.14 -20.12 -2.69
N THR A 294 18.97 -21.16 -1.86
CA THR A 294 17.97 -22.21 -2.09
C THR A 294 16.56 -21.66 -2.06
N LEU A 295 16.21 -20.84 -1.07
CA LEU A 295 14.91 -20.19 -0.96
C LEU A 295 14.64 -19.30 -2.17
N ALA A 296 15.57 -18.41 -2.52
CA ALA A 296 15.45 -17.50 -3.66
C ALA A 296 15.25 -18.26 -4.98
N THR A 297 16.01 -19.34 -5.20
CA THR A 297 15.86 -20.19 -6.39
C THR A 297 14.49 -20.87 -6.43
N THR A 298 14.01 -21.37 -5.29
CA THR A 298 12.68 -21.99 -5.19
C THR A 298 11.57 -20.97 -5.49
N LYS A 299 11.61 -19.77 -4.89
CA LYS A 299 10.64 -18.71 -5.15
C LYS A 299 10.69 -18.21 -6.59
N HIS A 300 11.88 -18.16 -7.19
CA HIS A 300 12.08 -17.78 -8.58
C HIS A 300 11.40 -18.76 -9.54
N LYS A 301 11.57 -20.07 -9.30
CA LYS A 301 10.91 -21.13 -10.06
C LYS A 301 9.40 -21.14 -9.85
N ALA A 302 8.93 -20.90 -8.63
CA ALA A 302 7.50 -20.81 -8.33
C ALA A 302 6.81 -19.67 -9.12
N LEU A 303 7.51 -18.56 -9.35
CA LEU A 303 7.03 -17.46 -10.21
C LEU A 303 7.11 -17.78 -11.72
N GLY A 304 7.65 -18.94 -12.12
CA GLY A 304 7.85 -19.31 -13.51
C GLY A 304 8.96 -18.52 -14.22
N LEU A 305 9.89 -17.93 -13.46
CA LEU A 305 10.94 -17.09 -14.01
C LEU A 305 12.12 -17.92 -14.54
N PRO A 306 12.78 -17.50 -15.65
CA PRO A 306 13.89 -18.26 -16.22
C PRO A 306 15.13 -18.22 -15.32
N ASP A 307 15.73 -19.38 -15.03
CA ASP A 307 16.95 -19.51 -14.18
C ASP A 307 18.10 -18.54 -14.57
N VAL A 308 18.18 -18.14 -15.84
CA VAL A 308 19.21 -17.20 -16.34
C VAL A 308 19.09 -15.77 -15.80
N THR A 309 17.93 -15.37 -15.23
CA THR A 309 17.75 -14.05 -14.63
C THR A 309 18.16 -14.03 -13.15
N MET A 310 18.13 -15.16 -12.45
CA MET A 310 18.62 -15.29 -11.08
C MET A 310 20.13 -15.55 -11.03
N LYS A 311 20.92 -14.49 -11.21
CA LYS A 311 22.40 -14.56 -11.16
C LYS A 311 22.93 -14.45 -9.73
N ALA A 312 24.07 -15.07 -9.46
CA ALA A 312 24.74 -14.98 -8.16
C ALA A 312 25.08 -13.53 -7.73
N GLU A 313 25.33 -12.64 -8.69
CA GLU A 313 25.56 -11.21 -8.42
C GLU A 313 24.33 -10.53 -7.82
N VAL A 314 23.13 -10.85 -8.32
CA VAL A 314 21.87 -10.28 -7.82
C VAL A 314 21.66 -10.66 -6.36
N LEU A 315 21.83 -11.94 -6.02
CA LEU A 315 21.73 -12.42 -4.65
C LEU A 315 22.75 -11.74 -3.73
N ARG A 316 24.00 -11.62 -4.18
CA ARG A 316 25.07 -10.97 -3.40
C ARG A 316 24.74 -9.51 -3.11
N LYS A 317 24.35 -8.74 -4.14
CA LYS A 317 23.97 -7.34 -3.97
C LYS A 317 22.78 -7.19 -3.04
N PHE A 318 21.73 -7.99 -3.23
CA PHE A 318 20.55 -7.97 -2.37
C PHE A 318 20.90 -8.21 -0.90
N ILE A 319 21.67 -9.27 -0.60
CA ILE A 319 22.06 -9.61 0.79
C ILE A 319 22.93 -8.51 1.41
N GLN A 320 23.85 -7.91 0.66
CA GLN A 320 24.70 -6.81 1.14
C GLN A 320 23.93 -5.55 1.52
N ASN A 321 22.70 -5.38 1.01
CA ASN A 321 21.84 -4.24 1.27
C ASN A 321 20.85 -4.47 2.42
N LEU A 322 20.77 -5.67 2.99
CA LEU A 322 19.76 -6.00 4.01
C LEU A 322 19.92 -5.14 5.27
N GLY A 323 18.82 -4.46 5.62
CA GLY A 323 18.74 -3.64 6.84
C GLY A 323 19.36 -2.26 6.69
N ALA A 324 19.92 -1.92 5.52
CA ALA A 324 20.36 -0.57 5.22
C ALA A 324 19.17 0.31 4.83
N GLU A 325 19.23 1.59 5.21
CA GLU A 325 18.25 2.61 4.84
C GLU A 325 18.95 3.68 4.01
N ILE A 326 18.44 3.93 2.79
CA ILE A 326 19.03 4.86 1.84
C ILE A 326 18.00 5.93 1.51
N ALA A 327 18.28 7.18 1.91
CA ALA A 327 17.32 8.29 1.83
C ALA A 327 16.68 8.50 0.44
N PRO A 328 17.41 8.43 -0.69
CA PRO A 328 16.77 8.48 -2.02
C PRO A 328 15.73 7.39 -2.27
N VAL A 329 15.98 6.16 -1.80
CA VAL A 329 15.08 5.02 -2.00
C VAL A 329 13.83 5.16 -1.14
N THR A 330 14.02 5.56 0.13
CA THR A 330 12.91 5.79 1.07
C THR A 330 12.04 6.97 0.62
N ALA A 331 12.64 8.00 0.01
CA ALA A 331 11.89 9.12 -0.57
C ALA A 331 11.05 8.70 -1.77
N VAL A 332 11.58 7.88 -2.68
CA VAL A 332 10.83 7.36 -3.84
C VAL A 332 9.67 6.49 -3.38
N LEU A 333 9.94 5.49 -2.53
CA LEU A 333 8.92 4.55 -2.06
C LEU A 333 7.90 5.23 -1.13
N GLY A 334 8.36 6.06 -0.19
CA GLY A 334 7.49 6.78 0.73
C GLY A 334 6.59 7.78 0.00
N GLY A 335 7.10 8.46 -1.03
CA GLY A 335 6.31 9.31 -1.90
C GLY A 335 5.26 8.52 -2.70
N GLN A 336 5.66 7.40 -3.31
CA GLN A 336 4.74 6.55 -4.09
C GLN A 336 3.63 5.96 -3.21
N LEU A 337 3.98 5.44 -2.02
CA LEU A 337 3.03 4.91 -1.05
C LEU A 337 2.05 5.98 -0.56
N ALA A 338 2.55 7.14 -0.12
CA ALA A 338 1.69 8.22 0.36
C ALA A 338 0.76 8.74 -0.75
N GLN A 339 1.26 8.84 -1.99
CA GLN A 339 0.43 9.22 -3.14
C GLN A 339 -0.69 8.21 -3.41
N ASP A 340 -0.42 6.91 -3.28
CA ASP A 340 -1.44 5.87 -3.44
C ASP A 340 -2.51 5.96 -2.34
N VAL A 341 -2.10 6.19 -1.09
CA VAL A 341 -3.03 6.41 0.04
C VAL A 341 -3.94 7.63 -0.23
N ILE A 342 -3.37 8.74 -0.68
CA ILE A 342 -4.13 9.95 -1.06
C ILE A 342 -5.11 9.65 -2.20
N ASN A 343 -4.67 8.88 -3.20
CA ASN A 343 -5.52 8.47 -4.32
C ASN A 343 -6.69 7.58 -3.88
N VAL A 344 -6.45 6.63 -2.97
CA VAL A 344 -7.46 5.75 -2.39
C VAL A 344 -8.48 6.55 -1.58
N LEU A 345 -8.04 7.47 -0.72
CA LEU A 345 -8.93 8.35 0.01
C LEU A 345 -9.79 9.22 -0.93
N GLY A 346 -9.18 9.72 -2.01
CA GLY A 346 -9.88 10.50 -3.03
C GLY A 346 -10.85 9.69 -3.90
N ALA A 347 -10.59 8.39 -4.09
CA ALA A 347 -11.31 7.50 -5.01
C ALA A 347 -11.34 8.01 -6.48
N ARG A 348 -10.23 8.61 -6.93
CA ARG A 348 -10.14 9.29 -8.25
C ARG A 348 -9.21 8.60 -9.25
N GLN A 349 -8.35 7.71 -8.80
CA GLN A 349 -7.34 7.07 -9.64
C GLN A 349 -7.28 5.59 -9.34
N GLN A 350 -6.74 4.84 -10.30
CA GLN A 350 -6.49 3.43 -10.09
C GLN A 350 -5.42 3.26 -8.99
N PRO A 351 -5.71 2.50 -7.92
CA PRO A 351 -4.74 2.22 -6.86
C PRO A 351 -3.67 1.21 -7.31
N ILE A 352 -2.61 1.08 -6.50
CA ILE A 352 -1.62 0.01 -6.60
C ILE A 352 -2.31 -1.36 -6.56
N GLN A 353 -1.89 -2.26 -7.44
CA GLN A 353 -2.45 -3.60 -7.66
C GLN A 353 -1.35 -4.63 -7.88
N ASN A 354 -0.90 -5.37 -6.87
CA ASN A 354 -1.01 -5.07 -5.45
C ASN A 354 0.38 -5.04 -4.79
N MET A 355 1.43 -5.34 -5.55
CA MET A 355 2.82 -5.38 -5.11
C MET A 355 3.68 -4.51 -6.04
N VAL A 356 4.37 -3.53 -5.49
CA VAL A 356 5.42 -2.77 -6.18
C VAL A 356 6.76 -3.26 -5.66
N ILE A 357 7.71 -3.49 -6.56
CA ILE A 357 9.10 -3.80 -6.21
C ILE A 357 9.98 -2.72 -6.78
N PHE A 358 10.68 -1.99 -5.92
CA PHE A 358 11.70 -1.04 -6.33
C PHE A 358 13.05 -1.74 -6.48
N ASP A 359 13.62 -1.61 -7.67
CA ASP A 359 14.93 -2.13 -8.05
C ASP A 359 15.89 -0.98 -8.29
N GLY A 360 16.77 -0.70 -7.34
CA GLY A 360 17.72 0.40 -7.43
C GLY A 360 18.87 0.16 -8.41
N ASP A 361 19.06 -1.05 -8.94
CA ASP A 361 20.02 -1.27 -10.04
C ASP A 361 19.48 -0.69 -11.36
N THR A 362 18.16 -0.76 -11.59
CA THR A 362 17.49 -0.20 -12.78
C THR A 362 16.79 1.13 -12.52
N MET A 363 16.64 1.52 -11.25
CA MET A 363 15.84 2.66 -10.79
C MET A 363 14.38 2.56 -11.24
N GLU A 364 13.82 1.35 -11.29
CA GLU A 364 12.44 1.09 -11.68
C GLU A 364 11.61 0.58 -10.49
N ALA A 365 10.31 0.87 -10.49
CA ALA A 365 9.34 0.39 -9.51
C ALA A 365 8.18 -0.37 -10.18
N PRO A 366 8.43 -1.50 -10.88
CA PRO A 366 7.37 -2.27 -11.51
C PRO A 366 6.33 -2.76 -10.50
N GLN A 367 5.07 -2.71 -10.93
CA GLN A 367 3.94 -3.23 -10.20
C GLN A 367 3.56 -4.62 -10.74
N PHE A 368 3.24 -5.53 -9.82
CA PHE A 368 2.79 -6.89 -10.08
C PHE A 368 1.46 -7.15 -9.34
N ALA A 369 0.43 -7.55 -10.10
CA ALA A 369 -0.85 -7.98 -9.53
C ALA A 369 -0.73 -9.43 -9.03
N LEU A 370 -0.23 -9.60 -7.81
CA LEU A 370 0.07 -10.89 -7.21
C LEU A 370 -1.12 -11.38 -6.40
N HIS A 371 -1.95 -12.20 -7.06
CA HIS A 371 -3.12 -12.84 -6.46
C HIS A 371 -3.13 -14.34 -6.78
N PRO A 372 -3.24 -15.25 -5.78
CA PRO A 372 -3.42 -16.68 -6.04
C PRO A 372 -4.76 -16.93 -6.72
N GLU A 373 -4.96 -18.08 -7.36
CA GLU A 373 -6.27 -18.48 -7.90
C GLU A 373 -7.33 -18.60 -6.80
N GLY A 374 -8.61 -18.37 -7.15
CA GLY A 374 -9.75 -18.45 -6.22
C GLY A 374 -10.40 -17.10 -5.90
N ALA A 375 -11.05 -17.02 -4.73
CA ALA A 375 -11.77 -15.84 -4.28
C ALA A 375 -10.82 -14.64 -4.03
N LEU A 376 -11.34 -13.43 -4.18
CA LEU A 376 -10.67 -12.16 -3.89
C LEU A 376 -11.67 -11.22 -3.18
N GLY A 377 -11.19 -10.09 -2.69
CA GLY A 377 -12.02 -9.11 -2.02
C GLY A 377 -12.63 -9.65 -0.74
N GLU A 378 -13.90 -9.31 -0.50
CA GLU A 378 -14.62 -9.75 0.70
C GLU A 378 -14.74 -11.29 0.78
N GLY A 379 -14.72 -11.97 -0.36
CA GLY A 379 -14.84 -13.44 -0.43
C GLY A 379 -13.66 -14.22 0.16
N LEU A 380 -12.56 -13.56 0.53
CA LEU A 380 -11.41 -14.20 1.21
C LEU A 380 -11.56 -14.30 2.73
N LEU A 381 -12.57 -13.65 3.30
CA LEU A 381 -12.99 -13.89 4.68
C LEU A 381 -14.32 -14.65 4.67
N PRO A 382 -14.38 -15.94 5.04
CA PRO A 382 -15.62 -16.51 5.49
C PRO A 382 -15.94 -15.88 6.85
N ILE A 383 -16.87 -14.92 6.87
CA ILE A 383 -17.49 -14.42 8.09
C ILE A 383 -18.08 -15.63 8.85
N SER A 384 -17.38 -16.05 9.91
CA SER A 384 -18.04 -16.63 11.09
C SER A 384 -18.30 -15.49 12.06
N VAL A 385 -19.15 -14.55 11.65
CA VAL A 385 -19.69 -13.48 12.50
C VAL A 385 -21.18 -13.37 12.18
N GLY A 386 -21.99 -14.21 12.83
CA GLY A 386 -23.45 -14.06 12.79
C GLY A 386 -24.27 -15.33 13.06
N ALA A 387 -24.67 -15.48 14.33
CA ALA A 387 -25.91 -16.10 14.79
C ALA A 387 -26.14 -17.62 14.63
N GLU A 388 -26.06 -18.34 15.75
CA GLU A 388 -27.29 -18.96 16.26
C GLU A 388 -27.55 -18.47 17.69
N ASN A 389 -28.64 -17.71 17.81
CA ASN A 389 -29.35 -17.52 19.05
C ASN A 389 -29.58 -18.88 19.71
N GLY A 390 -29.46 -18.92 21.03
CA GLY A 390 -29.95 -20.04 21.83
C GLY A 390 -31.43 -20.30 21.52
N ALA A 391 -31.69 -21.30 20.69
CA ALA A 391 -32.93 -22.04 20.69
C ALA A 391 -32.69 -23.27 21.56
N ALA A 392 -33.16 -23.19 22.80
CA ALA A 392 -33.30 -24.36 23.66
C ALA A 392 -34.20 -25.38 22.95
N ILE A 393 -33.62 -26.44 22.41
CA ILE A 393 -34.38 -27.65 22.08
C ILE A 393 -34.36 -28.50 23.35
N ASN A 394 -35.38 -28.29 24.18
CA ASN A 394 -35.80 -29.25 25.19
C ASN A 394 -36.26 -30.54 24.51
N GLY A 395 -35.66 -31.66 24.92
CA GLY A 395 -36.28 -32.98 25.02
C GLY A 395 -36.65 -33.70 23.72
N ASP A 396 -35.90 -34.73 23.37
CA ASP A 396 -36.32 -36.13 23.60
C ASP A 396 -35.18 -37.08 23.19
N THR A 397 -34.48 -37.68 24.15
CA THR A 397 -33.57 -38.81 23.90
C THR A 397 -34.20 -40.08 24.40
N SER A 398 -34.96 -40.75 23.52
CA SER A 398 -35.27 -42.16 23.66
C SER A 398 -34.04 -43.00 23.27
N MET A 399 -33.62 -43.85 24.19
CA MET A 399 -32.60 -44.87 24.00
C MET A 399 -32.86 -45.75 22.77
N ASN A 400 -31.81 -46.07 21.98
CA ASN A 400 -31.47 -47.47 21.74
C ASN A 400 -30.05 -47.65 21.19
N GLY A 401 -29.37 -48.66 21.72
CA GLY A 401 -27.98 -48.97 21.45
C GLY A 401 -27.72 -49.79 20.18
N GLY A 402 -26.44 -49.83 19.80
CA GLY A 402 -25.92 -50.69 18.74
C GLY A 402 -24.46 -50.35 18.47
N GLY A 403 -23.54 -51.01 19.18
CA GLY A 403 -22.11 -50.74 19.06
C GLY A 403 -21.47 -51.32 17.79
N MET A 404 -20.40 -50.68 17.33
CA MET A 404 -19.31 -51.34 16.60
C MET A 404 -17.97 -50.68 16.93
N LYS A 405 -16.98 -51.55 17.18
CA LYS A 405 -15.60 -51.25 17.58
C LYS A 405 -14.78 -50.75 16.40
N PHE A 406 -13.96 -49.73 16.64
CA PHE A 406 -12.88 -49.30 15.75
C PHE A 406 -11.65 -50.22 15.92
N GLN A 407 -11.04 -50.61 14.81
CA GLN A 407 -9.74 -51.29 14.73
C GLN A 407 -8.81 -50.40 13.88
N PRO A 408 -7.55 -50.15 14.30
CA PRO A 408 -6.61 -49.31 13.55
C PRO A 408 -5.71 -50.19 12.66
N ASP A 409 -5.64 -49.87 11.37
CA ASP A 409 -4.69 -50.50 10.46
C ASP A 409 -3.35 -49.75 10.42
N VAL A 410 -2.31 -50.51 10.70
CA VAL A 410 -0.89 -50.23 10.55
C VAL A 410 -0.48 -50.65 9.14
N ILE A 411 0.23 -49.80 8.39
CA ILE A 411 1.07 -50.26 7.29
C ILE A 411 2.41 -49.53 7.33
N GLN A 412 3.47 -50.29 7.64
CA GLN A 412 4.85 -50.06 7.22
C GLN A 412 5.17 -51.03 6.08
N VAL A 413 5.78 -50.55 4.99
CA VAL A 413 7.16 -50.88 4.55
C VAL A 413 7.71 -49.67 3.82
#